data_AF-A0A810NEF4-F1
#
_entry.id   AF-A0A810NEF4-F1
#
_cell.length_a   1.000
_cell.length_b   1.000
_cell.length_c   1.000
_cell.angle_alpha   90.00
_cell.angle_beta   90.00
_cell.angle_gamma   90.00
#
_symmetry.space_group_name_H-M   'P 1'
#
loop_
_entity.id
_entity.type
_entity.pdbx_description
1 polymer ?
#
loop_
_entity_poly.entity_id
_entity_poly.type
_entity_poly.pdbx_seq_one_letter_code
_entity_poly.pdbx_strand_id
1 'polypeptide(L)'
;MKTTTVEAVRFDSSDLRWAKALAAITGTAQYGLRRFPEPPAYHEVVARLAEQPEAPALSRLCALAQRDWHTRGQNGCQFARLVAKDADTVRWDYHVLDVETDADSEATAAGVCELVAGAVADPHVQVASILAPGIATAGELVELIRALVRRGPFWLERDDLADGLRRLFVRYPVDADTQAWAMAFAPFDFIPNTRRGPYAELAIRVKPKPEWVFHRSSQEREIAHLADTPLTMSDRHWEDRWWSTKRRTEMILGAKPDDVSAAKATLTVPAQLLA
;
A
#
# COMPACT_ATOMS: atom_id res chain seq x y z
N MET A 1 10.52 23.44 15.20
CA MET A 1 9.82 22.14 15.21
C MET A 1 8.90 22.12 14.02
N LYS A 2 9.13 21.22 13.05
CA LYS A 2 8.13 20.96 12.00
C LYS A 2 6.99 20.19 12.66
N THR A 3 5.77 20.66 12.52
CA THR A 3 4.59 20.00 13.07
C THR A 3 4.27 18.82 12.16
N THR A 4 4.44 17.58 12.63
CA THR A 4 3.99 16.42 11.86
C THR A 4 2.48 16.35 11.89
N THR A 5 1.85 16.53 10.74
CA THR A 5 0.40 16.34 10.58
C THR A 5 0.19 15.06 9.80
N VAL A 6 -0.63 14.16 10.35
CA VAL A 6 -1.09 12.97 9.63
C VAL A 6 -2.60 13.11 9.43
N GLU A 7 -3.03 13.12 8.17
CA GLU A 7 -4.44 13.25 7.82
C GLU A 7 -5.04 11.87 7.51
N ALA A 8 -6.14 11.52 8.17
CA ALA A 8 -6.94 10.36 7.79
C ALA A 8 -7.89 10.74 6.64
N VAL A 9 -7.59 10.24 5.45
CA VAL A 9 -8.41 10.45 4.25
C VAL A 9 -9.41 9.30 4.12
N ARG A 10 -10.69 9.67 4.19
CA ARG A 10 -11.84 8.83 3.84
C ARG A 10 -12.53 9.45 2.64
N PHE A 11 -12.84 8.62 1.64
CA PHE A 11 -13.42 9.11 0.40
C PHE A 11 -14.94 9.23 0.49
N ASP A 12 -15.48 10.18 -0.25
CA ASP A 12 -16.91 10.44 -0.31
C ASP A 12 -17.31 10.98 -1.70
N SER A 13 -18.58 11.35 -1.87
CA SER A 13 -19.11 11.79 -3.16
C SER A 13 -18.46 13.08 -3.70
N SER A 14 -17.83 13.89 -2.85
CA SER A 14 -17.09 15.09 -3.28
C SER A 14 -15.83 14.76 -4.08
N ASP A 15 -15.33 13.52 -3.97
CA ASP A 15 -14.12 13.08 -4.68
C ASP A 15 -14.34 12.68 -6.13
N LEU A 16 -15.60 12.48 -6.54
CA LEU A 16 -15.93 11.89 -7.83
C LEU A 16 -15.30 12.63 -9.02
N ARG A 17 -15.20 13.96 -8.95
CA ARG A 17 -14.57 14.75 -10.01
C ARG A 17 -13.06 14.52 -10.12
N TRP A 18 -12.38 14.39 -8.98
CA TRP A 18 -10.95 14.19 -8.90
C TRP A 18 -10.58 12.76 -9.29
N ALA A 19 -11.35 11.79 -8.81
CA ALA A 19 -11.25 10.40 -9.21
C ALA A 19 -11.43 10.22 -10.73
N LYS A 20 -12.36 10.96 -11.36
CA LYS A 20 -12.52 10.94 -12.83
C LYS A 20 -11.28 11.46 -13.56
N ALA A 21 -10.66 12.53 -13.07
CA ALA A 21 -9.44 13.07 -13.68
C ALA A 21 -8.27 12.08 -13.59
N LEU A 22 -8.12 11.40 -12.44
CA LEU A 22 -7.12 10.34 -12.26
C LEU A 22 -7.42 9.12 -13.12
N ALA A 23 -8.68 8.71 -13.23
CA ALA A 23 -9.11 7.61 -14.09
C ALA A 23 -8.83 7.89 -15.58
N ALA A 24 -8.83 9.16 -16.00
CA ALA A 24 -8.52 9.58 -17.36
C ALA A 24 -7.03 9.51 -17.72
N ILE A 25 -6.13 9.24 -16.77
CA ILE A 25 -4.70 9.10 -17.06
C ILE A 25 -4.49 7.92 -18.01
N THR A 26 -3.84 8.21 -19.14
CA THR A 26 -3.51 7.22 -20.17
C THR A 26 -2.34 6.37 -19.69
N GLY A 27 -2.46 5.05 -19.84
CA GLY A 27 -1.38 4.14 -19.51
C GLY A 27 -0.30 4.11 -20.59
N THR A 28 0.95 4.33 -20.20
CA THR A 28 2.15 4.26 -21.05
C THR A 28 2.92 2.96 -20.84
N ALA A 29 3.02 2.47 -19.60
CA ALA A 29 3.67 1.21 -19.29
C ALA A 29 2.80 0.02 -19.75
N GLN A 30 3.35 -0.82 -20.63
CA GLN A 30 2.65 -1.97 -21.19
C GLN A 30 3.15 -3.28 -20.55
N TYR A 31 2.20 -4.03 -19.97
CA TYR A 31 2.43 -5.38 -19.46
C TYR A 31 1.45 -6.34 -20.13
N GLY A 32 1.97 -7.24 -20.97
CA GLY A 32 1.15 -8.06 -21.87
C GLY A 32 0.22 -7.19 -22.73
N LEU A 33 -1.08 -7.40 -22.58
CA LEU A 33 -2.14 -6.67 -23.31
C LEU A 33 -2.70 -5.46 -22.54
N ARG A 34 -2.17 -5.15 -21.35
CA ARG A 34 -2.67 -4.06 -20.50
C ARG A 34 -1.69 -2.91 -20.46
N ARG A 35 -2.24 -1.70 -20.38
CA ARG A 35 -1.47 -0.48 -20.16
C ARG A 35 -1.82 0.14 -18.83
N PHE A 36 -0.82 0.65 -18.13
CA PHE A 36 -0.96 1.30 -16.84
C PHE A 36 -0.22 2.64 -16.84
N PRO A 37 -0.73 3.65 -16.11
CA PRO A 37 0.04 4.87 -15.91
C PRO A 37 1.29 4.58 -15.09
N GLU A 38 2.34 5.34 -15.36
CA GLU A 38 3.55 5.34 -14.55
C GLU A 38 3.42 6.36 -13.41
N PRO A 39 4.17 6.21 -12.29
CA PRO A 39 4.12 7.16 -11.18
C PRO A 39 4.23 8.64 -11.56
N PRO A 40 5.12 9.05 -12.50
CA PRO A 40 5.20 10.46 -12.91
C PRO A 40 3.91 11.02 -13.49
N ALA A 41 3.13 10.21 -14.23
CA ALA A 41 1.86 10.65 -14.79
C ALA A 41 0.81 10.95 -13.69
N TYR A 42 0.85 10.21 -12.58
CA TYR A 42 0.04 10.51 -11.41
C TYR A 42 0.47 11.82 -10.75
N HIS A 43 1.78 12.03 -10.58
CA HIS A 43 2.33 13.25 -9.98
C HIS A 43 1.95 14.50 -10.77
N GLU A 44 2.09 14.46 -12.10
CA GLU A 44 1.70 15.56 -12.99
C GLU A 44 0.22 15.91 -12.88
N VAL A 45 -0.66 14.90 -12.89
CA VAL A 45 -2.09 15.13 -12.72
C VAL A 45 -2.40 15.68 -11.34
N VAL A 46 -1.82 15.12 -10.27
CA VAL A 46 -2.03 15.62 -8.90
C VAL A 46 -1.56 17.06 -8.75
N ALA A 47 -0.39 17.42 -9.25
CA ALA A 47 0.12 18.79 -9.23
C ALA A 47 -0.84 19.76 -9.94
N ARG A 48 -1.28 19.43 -11.15
CA ARG A 48 -2.26 20.24 -11.90
C ARG A 48 -3.62 20.34 -11.20
N LEU A 49 -4.08 19.28 -10.53
CA LEU A 49 -5.32 19.32 -9.78
C LEU A 49 -5.18 20.22 -8.53
N ALA A 50 -4.03 20.18 -7.85
CA ALA A 50 -3.76 20.99 -6.66
C ALA A 50 -3.73 22.51 -6.94
N GLU A 51 -3.47 22.92 -8.19
CA GLU A 51 -3.51 24.32 -8.61
C GLU A 51 -4.94 24.87 -8.80
N GLN A 52 -5.97 24.02 -8.75
CA GLN A 52 -7.35 24.47 -8.95
C GLN A 52 -7.89 25.17 -7.69
N PRO A 53 -8.64 26.29 -7.83
CA PRO A 53 -9.12 27.09 -6.70
C PRO A 53 -9.90 26.30 -5.63
N GLU A 54 -10.59 25.25 -6.06
CA GLU A 54 -11.44 24.42 -5.21
C GLU A 54 -10.88 23.01 -4.96
N ALA A 55 -9.58 22.82 -5.22
CA ALA A 55 -8.88 21.57 -4.96
C ALA A 55 -8.94 21.21 -3.46
N PRO A 56 -9.14 19.92 -3.12
CA PRO A 56 -8.94 19.48 -1.75
C PRO A 56 -7.44 19.55 -1.40
N ALA A 57 -7.12 19.31 -0.13
CA ALA A 57 -5.74 19.22 0.32
C ALA A 57 -4.92 18.23 -0.54
N LEU A 58 -3.63 18.53 -0.73
CA LEU A 58 -2.72 17.72 -1.53
C LEU A 58 -2.67 16.27 -1.03
N SER A 59 -2.68 16.07 0.28
CA SER A 59 -2.80 14.77 0.96
C SER A 59 -3.94 13.92 0.40
N ARG A 60 -5.13 14.51 0.26
CA ARG A 60 -6.32 13.85 -0.29
C ARG A 60 -6.17 13.51 -1.77
N LEU A 61 -5.58 14.40 -2.56
CA LEU A 61 -5.27 14.11 -3.97
C LEU A 61 -4.26 12.96 -4.13
N CYS A 62 -3.25 12.90 -3.27
CA CYS A 62 -2.28 11.81 -3.24
C CYS A 62 -2.94 10.47 -2.89
N ALA A 63 -3.81 10.45 -1.87
CA ALA A 63 -4.58 9.25 -1.50
C ALA A 63 -5.51 8.79 -2.63
N LEU A 64 -6.17 9.73 -3.32
CA LEU A 64 -7.00 9.43 -4.50
C LEU A 64 -6.18 8.81 -5.63
N ALA A 65 -4.99 9.33 -5.92
CA ALA A 65 -4.09 8.80 -6.93
C ALA A 65 -3.59 7.39 -6.56
N GLN A 66 -3.22 7.16 -5.30
CA GLN A 66 -2.83 5.83 -4.81
C GLN A 66 -3.99 4.83 -4.94
N ARG A 67 -5.20 5.22 -4.52
CA ARG A 67 -6.40 4.38 -4.67
C ARG A 67 -6.67 4.05 -6.13
N ASP A 68 -6.64 5.03 -7.03
CA ASP A 68 -6.82 4.79 -8.47
C ASP A 68 -5.82 3.75 -9.00
N TRP A 69 -4.55 3.88 -8.65
CA TRP A 69 -3.53 2.89 -8.99
C TRP A 69 -3.87 1.47 -8.52
N HIS A 70 -4.31 1.30 -7.27
CA HIS A 70 -4.78 -0.01 -6.78
C HIS A 70 -6.00 -0.51 -7.57
N THR A 71 -6.97 0.35 -7.90
CA THR A 71 -8.20 -0.04 -8.63
C THR A 71 -7.95 -0.47 -10.07
N ARG A 72 -6.87 0.03 -10.69
CA ARG A 72 -6.38 -0.43 -12.00
C ARG A 72 -5.77 -1.83 -11.92
N GLY A 73 -5.33 -2.25 -10.73
CA GLY A 73 -4.80 -3.58 -10.45
C GLY A 73 -3.39 -3.78 -10.99
N GLN A 74 -2.58 -2.73 -10.98
CA GLN A 74 -1.16 -2.79 -11.34
C GLN A 74 -0.34 -3.60 -10.32
N ASN A 75 -0.84 -3.72 -9.08
CA ASN A 75 -0.26 -4.60 -8.07
C ASN A 75 -0.39 -6.11 -8.35
N GLY A 76 -1.00 -6.51 -9.47
CA GLY A 76 -1.24 -7.91 -9.84
C GLY A 76 -2.35 -8.60 -9.05
N CYS A 77 -2.50 -8.28 -7.76
CA CYS A 77 -3.47 -8.85 -6.85
C CYS A 77 -4.91 -8.43 -7.18
N GLN A 78 -5.75 -9.38 -7.59
CA GLN A 78 -7.16 -9.09 -7.87
C GLN A 78 -7.97 -8.80 -6.60
N PHE A 79 -7.57 -9.34 -5.45
CA PHE A 79 -8.21 -9.02 -4.18
C PHE A 79 -7.94 -7.57 -3.80
N ALA A 80 -6.67 -7.14 -3.75
CA ALA A 80 -6.31 -5.74 -3.47
C ALA A 80 -7.02 -4.76 -4.42
N ARG A 81 -7.13 -5.10 -5.70
CA ARG A 81 -7.89 -4.30 -6.68
C ARG A 81 -9.37 -4.17 -6.32
N LEU A 82 -10.03 -5.26 -5.91
CA LEU A 82 -11.44 -5.24 -5.52
C LEU A 82 -11.64 -4.48 -4.20
N VAL A 83 -10.76 -4.72 -3.22
CA VAL A 83 -10.75 -3.98 -1.94
C VAL A 83 -10.60 -2.47 -2.20
N ALA A 84 -9.71 -2.05 -3.11
CA ALA A 84 -9.56 -0.64 -3.44
C ALA A 84 -10.78 -0.03 -4.16
N LYS A 85 -11.51 -0.83 -4.93
CA LYS A 85 -12.78 -0.40 -5.53
C LYS A 85 -13.86 -0.22 -4.47
N ASP A 86 -13.96 -1.17 -3.56
CA ASP A 86 -14.94 -1.20 -2.48
C ASP A 86 -14.42 -0.52 -1.20
N ALA A 87 -13.37 0.31 -1.29
CA ALA A 87 -12.61 0.85 -0.17
C ALA A 87 -13.48 1.56 0.87
N ASP A 88 -14.57 2.18 0.44
CA ASP A 88 -15.48 2.92 1.32
C ASP A 88 -16.33 1.97 2.17
N THR A 89 -16.75 0.84 1.58
CA THR A 89 -17.52 -0.21 2.27
C THR A 89 -16.63 -1.03 3.20
N VAL A 90 -15.46 -1.43 2.72
CA VAL A 90 -14.50 -2.23 3.49
C VAL A 90 -13.62 -1.37 4.39
N ARG A 91 -13.74 -0.04 4.37
CA ARG A 91 -12.91 0.90 5.15
C ARG A 91 -11.42 0.59 5.01
N TRP A 92 -10.91 0.84 3.80
CA TRP A 92 -9.48 1.02 3.55
C TRP A 92 -9.15 2.49 3.78
N ASP A 93 -8.72 2.80 5.00
CA ASP A 93 -8.42 4.18 5.42
C ASP A 93 -6.96 4.52 5.05
N TYR A 94 -6.75 5.71 4.48
CA TYR A 94 -5.43 6.22 4.10
C TYR A 94 -4.98 7.28 5.09
N HIS A 95 -3.87 7.05 5.76
CA HIS A 95 -3.22 7.99 6.68
C HIS A 95 -2.05 8.64 5.94
N VAL A 96 -2.22 9.91 5.57
CA VAL A 96 -1.28 10.61 4.70
C VAL A 96 -0.35 11.49 5.53
N LEU A 97 0.95 11.21 5.47
CA LEU A 97 1.99 12.05 6.04
C LEU A 97 2.14 13.31 5.19
N ASP A 98 2.32 14.46 5.83
CA ASP A 98 2.62 15.69 5.13
C ASP A 98 3.94 15.56 4.32
N VAL A 99 4.06 16.31 3.22
CA VAL A 99 5.21 16.27 2.30
C VAL A 99 6.50 16.69 3.01
N GLU A 100 6.39 17.57 4.00
CA GLU A 100 7.54 18.06 4.77
C GLU A 100 7.88 17.21 6.01
N THR A 101 7.19 16.09 6.20
CA THR A 101 7.35 15.22 7.38
C THR A 101 8.76 14.66 7.46
N ASP A 102 9.39 14.84 8.62
CA ASP A 102 10.64 14.15 8.94
C ASP A 102 10.34 12.67 9.24
N ALA A 103 10.84 11.80 8.36
CA ALA A 103 10.62 10.36 8.39
C ALA A 103 11.21 9.67 9.63
N ASP A 104 12.28 10.22 10.23
CA ASP A 104 12.90 9.66 11.44
C ASP A 104 12.46 10.36 12.73
N SER A 105 11.54 11.33 12.65
CA SER A 105 11.10 12.01 13.85
C SER A 105 10.28 11.08 14.76
N GLU A 106 10.48 11.22 16.07
CA GLU A 106 9.68 10.50 17.08
C GLU A 106 8.19 10.83 16.98
N ALA A 107 7.86 12.09 16.71
CA ALA A 107 6.48 12.53 16.53
C ALA A 107 5.81 11.84 15.32
N THR A 108 6.53 11.68 14.21
CA THR A 108 6.04 10.94 13.03
C THR A 108 5.77 9.49 13.37
N ALA A 109 6.73 8.80 13.97
CA ALA A 109 6.57 7.40 14.32
C ALA A 109 5.41 7.20 15.31
N ALA A 110 5.32 8.03 16.36
CA ALA A 110 4.26 7.97 17.35
C ALA A 110 2.88 8.19 16.72
N GLY A 111 2.73 9.24 15.90
CA GLY A 111 1.46 9.54 15.23
C GLY A 111 1.02 8.44 14.27
N VAL A 112 1.95 7.85 13.51
CA VAL A 112 1.64 6.69 12.66
C VAL A 112 1.20 5.48 13.49
N CYS A 113 1.91 5.18 14.58
CA CYS A 113 1.58 4.04 15.43
C CYS A 113 0.21 4.21 16.11
N GLU A 114 -0.10 5.41 16.58
CA GLU A 114 -1.42 5.74 17.15
C GLU A 114 -2.54 5.51 16.12
N LEU A 115 -2.34 5.93 14.87
CA LEU A 115 -3.34 5.76 13.82
C LEU A 115 -3.56 4.29 13.45
N VAL A 116 -2.49 3.50 13.31
CA VAL A 116 -2.63 2.07 13.04
C VAL A 116 -3.26 1.35 14.22
N ALA A 117 -2.91 1.71 15.46
CA ALA A 117 -3.57 1.17 16.66
C ALA A 117 -5.07 1.53 16.70
N GLY A 118 -5.42 2.76 16.35
CA GLY A 118 -6.81 3.20 16.22
C GLY A 118 -7.57 2.41 15.14
N ALA A 119 -6.93 2.15 13.99
CA ALA A 119 -7.50 1.32 12.92
C ALA A 119 -7.69 -0.15 13.35
N VAL A 120 -6.79 -0.70 14.15
CA VAL A 120 -6.95 -2.04 14.76
C VAL A 120 -8.13 -2.06 15.73
N ALA A 121 -8.29 -1.03 16.55
CA ALA A 121 -9.38 -0.93 17.52
C ALA A 121 -10.75 -0.67 16.89
N ASP A 122 -10.82 0.03 15.74
CA ASP A 122 -12.07 0.27 15.02
C ASP A 122 -12.55 -1.02 14.33
N PRO A 123 -13.72 -1.58 14.70
CA PRO A 123 -14.21 -2.86 14.14
C PRO A 123 -14.52 -2.79 12.64
N HIS A 124 -14.70 -1.59 12.08
CA HIS A 124 -15.06 -1.40 10.69
C HIS A 124 -13.85 -1.30 9.77
N VAL A 125 -12.72 -0.76 10.24
CA VAL A 125 -11.51 -0.58 9.42
C VAL A 125 -10.86 -1.93 9.14
N GLN A 126 -10.74 -2.26 7.85
CA GLN A 126 -10.14 -3.51 7.40
C GLN A 126 -8.67 -3.34 7.02
N VAL A 127 -8.32 -2.18 6.46
CA VAL A 127 -6.97 -1.90 5.96
C VAL A 127 -6.59 -0.48 6.37
N ALA A 128 -5.37 -0.32 6.90
CA ALA A 128 -4.75 0.96 7.13
C ALA A 128 -3.58 1.11 6.18
N SER A 129 -3.54 2.20 5.42
CA SER A 129 -2.39 2.55 4.59
C SER A 129 -1.72 3.79 5.13
N ILE A 130 -0.41 3.72 5.33
CA ILE A 130 0.41 4.89 5.66
C ILE A 130 0.99 5.38 4.34
N LEU A 131 0.49 6.51 3.84
CA LEU A 131 0.94 7.11 2.59
C LEU A 131 1.91 8.25 2.90
N ALA A 132 3.08 8.25 2.28
CA ALA A 132 4.11 9.25 2.50
C ALA A 132 4.52 9.90 1.17
N PRO A 133 3.74 10.87 0.65
CA PRO A 133 4.00 11.50 -0.65
C PRO A 133 5.34 12.24 -0.73
N GLY A 134 5.88 12.69 0.41
CA GLY A 134 7.16 13.38 0.50
C GLY A 134 8.40 12.48 0.46
N ILE A 135 8.25 11.15 0.57
CA ILE A 135 9.38 10.22 0.49
C ILE A 135 9.79 10.05 -0.97
N ALA A 136 10.97 10.57 -1.31
CA ALA A 136 11.51 10.61 -2.66
C ALA A 136 12.62 9.58 -2.91
N THR A 137 13.18 9.02 -1.84
CA THR A 137 14.31 8.08 -1.91
C THR A 137 14.07 6.80 -1.14
N ALA A 138 14.83 5.76 -1.49
CA ALA A 138 14.79 4.48 -0.79
C ALA A 138 15.29 4.58 0.66
N GLY A 139 16.29 5.43 0.89
CA GLY A 139 16.84 5.72 2.22
C GLY A 139 15.76 6.25 3.16
N GLU A 140 15.03 7.29 2.75
CA GLU A 140 13.93 7.88 3.52
C GLU A 140 12.82 6.87 3.85
N LEU A 141 12.46 5.98 2.91
CA LEU A 141 11.48 4.92 3.18
C LEU A 141 11.98 3.91 4.22
N VAL A 142 13.26 3.53 4.14
CA VAL A 142 13.88 2.64 5.12
C VAL A 142 14.02 3.32 6.48
N GLU A 143 14.31 4.62 6.52
CA GLU A 143 14.33 5.43 7.75
C GLU A 143 12.96 5.47 8.40
N LEU A 144 11.88 5.73 7.64
CA LEU A 144 10.51 5.66 8.16
C LEU A 144 10.22 4.28 8.76
N ILE A 145 10.51 3.19 8.02
CA ILE A 145 10.28 1.82 8.50
C ILE A 145 11.06 1.57 9.80
N ARG A 146 12.32 1.96 9.86
CA ARG A 146 13.16 1.78 11.05
C ARG A 146 12.67 2.63 12.22
N ALA A 147 12.18 3.84 11.97
CA ALA A 147 11.59 4.69 12.98
C ALA A 147 10.34 4.04 13.60
N LEU A 148 9.46 3.46 12.76
CA LEU A 148 8.28 2.71 13.21
C LEU A 148 8.66 1.47 14.03
N VAL A 149 9.71 0.75 13.64
CA VAL A 149 10.20 -0.43 14.37
C VAL A 149 10.85 -0.06 15.70
N ARG A 150 11.61 1.04 15.76
CA ARG A 150 12.29 1.48 16.99
C ARG A 150 11.33 2.05 18.04
N ARG A 151 10.26 2.72 17.59
CA ARG A 151 9.43 3.58 18.44
C ARG A 151 7.98 3.10 18.55
N GLY A 152 7.64 2.01 17.87
CA GLY A 152 6.27 1.52 17.75
C GLY A 152 6.16 0.00 17.90
N PRO A 153 4.96 -0.55 17.72
CA PRO A 153 4.70 -1.98 17.82
C PRO A 153 5.13 -2.76 16.56
N PHE A 154 5.64 -2.09 15.53
CA PHE A 154 6.19 -2.75 14.35
C PHE A 154 7.47 -3.50 14.71
N TRP A 155 7.74 -4.61 14.01
CA TRP A 155 9.05 -5.27 14.10
C TRP A 155 9.52 -5.79 12.75
N LEU A 156 10.83 -6.04 12.66
CA LEU A 156 11.44 -6.77 11.56
C LEU A 156 11.47 -8.24 11.94
N GLU A 157 10.62 -9.04 11.30
CA GLU A 157 10.74 -10.51 11.34
C GLU A 157 12.09 -10.94 10.77
N ARG A 158 12.57 -10.19 9.77
CA ARG A 158 13.83 -10.43 9.09
C ARG A 158 14.34 -9.18 8.40
N ASP A 159 15.66 -9.06 8.32
CA ASP A 159 16.39 -7.98 7.65
C ASP A 159 17.64 -8.57 7.00
N ASP A 160 17.49 -8.99 5.74
CA ASP A 160 18.51 -9.76 5.03
C ASP A 160 19.25 -8.90 4.01
N LEU A 161 20.56 -9.07 3.91
CA LEU A 161 21.37 -8.60 2.79
C LEU A 161 21.87 -9.79 1.98
N ALA A 162 21.40 -9.93 0.74
CA ALA A 162 21.90 -10.93 -0.21
C ALA A 162 21.90 -10.37 -1.62
N ASP A 163 22.89 -10.74 -2.42
CA ASP A 163 22.99 -10.35 -3.84
C ASP A 163 22.92 -8.84 -4.08
N GLY A 164 23.45 -8.04 -3.14
CA GLY A 164 23.40 -6.58 -3.18
C GLY A 164 22.00 -5.99 -2.91
N LEU A 165 21.02 -6.81 -2.51
CA LEU A 165 19.67 -6.39 -2.17
C LEU A 165 19.43 -6.52 -0.66
N ARG A 166 18.99 -5.45 -0.03
CA ARG A 166 18.48 -5.45 1.34
C ARG A 166 16.98 -5.70 1.33
N ARG A 167 16.52 -6.67 2.12
CA ARG A 167 15.12 -7.13 2.17
C ARG A 167 14.59 -6.98 3.59
N LEU A 168 13.56 -6.17 3.74
CA LEU A 168 12.90 -5.90 5.02
C LEU A 168 11.58 -6.67 5.11
N PHE A 169 11.37 -7.38 6.20
CA PHE A 169 10.17 -8.16 6.48
C PHE A 169 9.47 -7.55 7.69
N VAL A 170 8.65 -6.53 7.44
CA VAL A 170 7.99 -5.74 8.48
C VAL A 170 6.68 -6.41 8.86
N ARG A 171 6.42 -6.50 10.15
CA ARG A 171 5.22 -7.05 10.75
C ARG A 171 4.59 -6.06 11.72
N TYR A 172 3.31 -6.24 11.96
CA TYR A 172 2.53 -5.45 12.91
C TYR A 172 1.55 -6.36 13.65
N PRO A 173 1.36 -6.22 14.97
CA PRO A 173 0.48 -7.11 15.73
C PRO A 173 -0.97 -6.67 15.55
N VAL A 174 -1.83 -7.57 15.08
CA VAL A 174 -3.27 -7.30 14.91
C VAL A 174 -4.03 -7.65 16.18
N ASP A 175 -3.74 -8.81 16.75
CA ASP A 175 -4.21 -9.27 18.04
C ASP A 175 -3.14 -10.16 18.71
N ALA A 176 -3.51 -10.94 19.73
CA ALA A 176 -2.57 -11.78 20.46
C ALA A 176 -1.93 -12.89 19.61
N ASP A 177 -2.66 -13.40 18.61
CA ASP A 177 -2.28 -14.58 17.83
C ASP A 177 -2.07 -14.27 16.34
N THR A 178 -2.40 -13.05 15.92
CA THR A 178 -2.38 -12.63 14.51
C THR A 178 -1.43 -11.47 14.28
N GLN A 179 -0.56 -11.62 13.28
CA GLN A 179 0.29 -10.56 12.76
C GLN A 179 -0.09 -10.18 11.33
N ALA A 180 0.01 -8.89 11.00
CA ALA A 180 -0.11 -8.38 9.65
C ALA A 180 1.25 -8.40 8.96
N TRP A 181 1.27 -8.84 7.70
CA TRP A 181 2.42 -8.62 6.83
C TRP A 181 2.26 -7.29 6.12
N ALA A 182 3.01 -6.28 6.57
CA ALA A 182 2.98 -4.96 5.94
C ALA A 182 3.53 -5.05 4.52
N MET A 183 2.86 -4.38 3.57
CA MET A 183 3.23 -4.36 2.16
C MET A 183 3.69 -2.96 1.77
N ALA A 184 4.93 -2.82 1.27
CA ALA A 184 5.37 -1.55 0.73
C ALA A 184 5.01 -1.39 -0.75
N PHE A 185 4.67 -0.17 -1.12
CA PHE A 185 4.62 0.35 -2.49
C PHE A 185 5.42 1.63 -2.54
N ALA A 186 6.07 1.94 -3.66
CA ALA A 186 6.82 3.19 -3.82
C ALA A 186 7.10 3.52 -5.29
N PRO A 187 7.40 4.79 -5.63
CA PRO A 187 7.60 5.24 -7.00
C PRO A 187 8.99 4.93 -7.56
N PHE A 188 9.72 3.97 -6.99
CA PHE A 188 11.11 3.69 -7.39
C PHE A 188 11.18 2.70 -8.55
N ASP A 189 12.10 2.95 -9.47
CA ASP A 189 12.33 2.15 -10.68
C ASP A 189 12.95 0.77 -10.43
N PHE A 190 13.68 0.61 -9.32
CA PHE A 190 14.24 -0.68 -8.91
C PHE A 190 13.22 -1.60 -8.25
N ILE A 191 12.06 -1.08 -7.81
CA ILE A 191 11.00 -1.88 -7.21
C ILE A 191 10.22 -2.61 -8.33
N PRO A 192 9.81 -3.88 -8.12
CA PRO A 192 9.01 -4.62 -9.09
C PRO A 192 7.76 -3.85 -9.53
N ASN A 193 7.36 -4.00 -10.79
CA ASN A 193 6.22 -3.26 -11.35
C ASN A 193 4.89 -3.49 -10.59
N THR A 194 4.75 -4.63 -9.92
CA THR A 194 3.61 -4.96 -9.04
C THR A 194 3.64 -4.23 -7.69
N ARG A 195 4.73 -3.53 -7.38
CA ARG A 195 4.95 -2.76 -6.17
C ARG A 195 5.25 -1.27 -6.45
N ARG A 196 5.35 -0.90 -7.74
CA ARG A 196 5.66 0.46 -8.18
C ARG A 196 4.41 1.34 -8.23
N GLY A 197 4.06 1.92 -7.09
CA GLY A 197 2.92 2.82 -6.91
C GLY A 197 3.27 4.30 -7.12
N PRO A 198 2.27 5.20 -7.18
CA PRO A 198 2.46 6.64 -7.28
C PRO A 198 3.28 7.22 -6.12
N TYR A 199 3.03 6.79 -4.89
CA TYR A 199 3.71 7.30 -3.70
C TYR A 199 4.22 6.17 -2.83
N ALA A 200 5.11 6.50 -1.88
CA ALA A 200 5.54 5.56 -0.87
C ALA A 200 4.36 5.22 0.06
N GLU A 201 4.11 3.94 0.29
CA GLU A 201 2.99 3.45 1.07
C GLU A 201 3.39 2.20 1.87
N LEU A 202 2.90 2.09 3.10
CA LEU A 202 2.81 0.83 3.84
C LEU A 202 1.34 0.46 4.02
N ALA A 203 0.87 -0.54 3.27
CA ALA A 203 -0.48 -1.08 3.41
C ALA A 203 -0.51 -2.24 4.41
N ILE A 204 -1.43 -2.16 5.38
CA ILE A 204 -1.51 -3.09 6.51
C ILE A 204 -2.95 -3.58 6.64
N ARG A 205 -3.13 -4.90 6.61
CA ARG A 205 -4.40 -5.54 6.97
C ARG A 205 -4.52 -5.52 8.50
N VAL A 206 -5.48 -4.77 9.05
CA VAL A 206 -5.59 -4.52 10.50
C VAL A 206 -6.66 -5.36 11.19
N LYS A 207 -7.07 -6.47 10.57
CA LYS A 207 -8.09 -7.38 11.08
C LYS A 207 -7.70 -8.81 10.80
N PRO A 208 -7.97 -9.73 11.74
CA PRO A 208 -7.73 -11.14 11.51
C PRO A 208 -8.54 -11.63 10.33
N LYS A 209 -8.09 -12.74 9.77
CA LYS A 209 -8.76 -13.43 8.69
C LYS A 209 -10.12 -13.94 9.19
N PRO A 210 -11.25 -13.56 8.56
CA PRO A 210 -12.54 -14.12 8.94
C PRO A 210 -12.58 -15.64 8.71
N GLU A 211 -13.27 -16.37 9.59
CA GLU A 211 -13.38 -17.84 9.53
C GLU A 211 -13.81 -18.36 8.15
N TRP A 212 -14.77 -17.69 7.53
CA TRP A 212 -15.30 -18.08 6.22
C TRP A 212 -14.32 -17.83 5.06
N VAL A 213 -13.35 -16.90 5.24
CA VAL A 213 -12.25 -16.65 4.28
C VAL A 213 -11.10 -17.65 4.47
N PHE A 214 -10.97 -18.21 5.67
CA PHE A 214 -9.89 -19.15 6.01
C PHE A 214 -9.81 -20.30 5.02
N HIS A 215 -10.91 -20.99 4.76
CA HIS A 215 -10.96 -22.10 3.80
C HIS A 215 -10.70 -21.69 2.33
N ARG A 216 -10.56 -20.40 2.05
CA ARG A 216 -10.46 -19.83 0.71
C ARG A 216 -9.11 -19.15 0.42
N SER A 217 -8.26 -18.98 1.43
CA SER A 217 -7.00 -18.21 1.37
C SER A 217 -5.81 -19.04 1.85
N SER A 218 -4.66 -18.40 2.14
CA SER A 218 -3.55 -19.08 2.81
C SER A 218 -4.09 -19.70 4.11
N GLN A 219 -3.81 -20.98 4.35
CA GLN A 219 -4.31 -21.69 5.54
C GLN A 219 -3.51 -21.32 6.81
N GLU A 220 -2.93 -20.12 6.83
CA GLU A 220 -2.17 -19.53 7.92
C GLU A 220 -3.12 -18.60 8.69
N ARG A 221 -3.55 -18.99 9.90
CA ARG A 221 -4.52 -18.19 10.69
C ARG A 221 -3.85 -17.01 11.35
N GLU A 222 -2.58 -17.18 11.67
CA GLU A 222 -1.74 -16.26 12.43
C GLU A 222 -1.26 -15.09 11.55
N ILE A 223 -1.58 -15.11 10.25
CA ILE A 223 -1.12 -14.10 9.29
C ILE A 223 -2.30 -13.44 8.60
N ALA A 224 -2.37 -12.11 8.75
CA ALA A 224 -3.31 -11.24 8.07
C ALA A 224 -2.66 -10.65 6.80
N HIS A 225 -3.08 -11.15 5.63
CA HIS A 225 -2.72 -10.59 4.33
C HIS A 225 -3.81 -9.64 3.83
N LEU A 226 -3.42 -8.68 2.99
CA LEU A 226 -4.36 -7.79 2.32
C LEU A 226 -5.44 -8.54 1.52
N ALA A 227 -5.08 -9.70 0.95
CA ALA A 227 -5.99 -10.56 0.18
C ALA A 227 -7.07 -11.24 1.04
N ASP A 228 -6.92 -11.24 2.37
CA ASP A 228 -7.88 -11.84 3.30
C ASP A 228 -9.06 -10.93 3.63
N THR A 229 -9.09 -9.74 3.00
CA THR A 229 -10.15 -8.77 3.22
C THR A 229 -11.50 -9.32 2.79
N PRO A 230 -12.54 -9.22 3.64
CA PRO A 230 -13.85 -9.78 3.36
C PRO A 230 -14.45 -9.10 2.13
N LEU A 231 -14.56 -9.86 1.05
CA LEU A 231 -15.22 -9.46 -0.18
C LEU A 231 -16.39 -10.39 -0.45
N THR A 232 -17.57 -9.83 -0.67
CA THR A 232 -18.79 -10.61 -0.94
C THR A 232 -18.74 -11.17 -2.36
N MET A 233 -18.40 -12.46 -2.50
CA MET A 233 -18.46 -13.19 -3.76
C MET A 233 -18.65 -14.70 -3.55
N SER A 234 -19.10 -15.39 -4.60
CA SER A 234 -19.23 -16.86 -4.60
C SER A 234 -17.86 -17.56 -4.62
N ASP A 235 -17.83 -18.82 -4.20
CA ASP A 235 -16.61 -19.64 -4.10
C ASP A 235 -15.88 -19.76 -5.44
N ARG A 236 -16.64 -20.03 -6.50
CA ARG A 236 -16.12 -20.05 -7.88
C ARG A 236 -15.42 -18.74 -8.25
N HIS A 237 -16.03 -17.61 -7.92
CA HIS A 237 -15.42 -16.31 -8.20
C HIS A 237 -14.17 -16.08 -7.36
N TRP A 238 -14.14 -16.57 -6.11
CA TRP A 238 -12.96 -16.49 -5.27
C TRP A 238 -11.78 -17.26 -5.86
N GLU A 239 -11.98 -18.51 -6.26
CA GLU A 239 -10.97 -19.34 -6.94
C GLU A 239 -10.49 -18.70 -8.25
N ASP A 240 -11.42 -18.18 -9.06
CA ASP A 240 -11.11 -17.47 -10.29
C ASP A 240 -10.21 -16.25 -10.02
N ARG A 241 -10.42 -15.53 -8.91
CA ARG A 241 -9.59 -14.38 -8.51
C ARG A 241 -8.21 -14.80 -8.03
N TRP A 242 -8.07 -15.96 -7.39
CA TRP A 242 -6.76 -16.51 -7.03
C TRP A 242 -5.94 -16.86 -8.28
N TRP A 243 -6.53 -17.60 -9.21
CA TRP A 243 -5.88 -17.94 -10.50
C TRP A 243 -5.62 -16.71 -11.36
N SER A 244 -6.52 -15.74 -11.36
CA SER A 244 -6.32 -14.47 -12.05
C SER A 244 -5.17 -13.67 -11.43
N THR A 245 -5.03 -13.67 -10.11
CA THR A 245 -3.93 -13.00 -9.40
C THR A 245 -2.58 -13.58 -9.80
N LYS A 246 -2.43 -14.91 -9.82
CA LYS A 246 -1.19 -15.56 -10.27
C LYS A 246 -0.83 -15.15 -11.70
N ARG A 247 -1.77 -15.33 -12.64
CA ARG A 247 -1.58 -14.98 -14.07
C ARG A 247 -1.25 -13.50 -14.29
N ARG A 248 -1.91 -12.59 -13.57
CA ARG A 248 -1.69 -11.15 -13.71
C ARG A 248 -0.37 -10.70 -13.10
N THR A 249 -0.01 -11.27 -11.96
CA THR A 249 1.29 -10.99 -11.33
C THR A 249 2.41 -11.45 -12.27
N GLU A 250 2.33 -12.67 -12.80
CA GLU A 250 3.27 -13.18 -13.80
C GLU A 250 3.35 -12.30 -15.06
N MET A 251 2.20 -11.85 -15.58
CA MET A 251 2.15 -10.97 -16.74
C MET A 251 2.81 -9.60 -16.50
N ILE A 252 2.65 -9.02 -15.30
CA ILE A 252 3.23 -7.72 -14.95
C ILE A 252 4.73 -7.82 -14.66
N LEU A 253 5.16 -8.92 -14.04
CA LEU A 253 6.57 -9.18 -13.77
C LEU A 253 7.33 -9.71 -14.99
N GLY A 254 6.65 -10.30 -15.97
CA GLY A 254 7.26 -11.03 -17.09
C GLY A 254 7.81 -12.41 -16.70
N ALA A 255 7.69 -12.81 -15.44
CA ALA A 255 8.15 -14.07 -14.87
C ALA A 255 7.33 -14.46 -13.63
N LYS A 256 7.57 -15.65 -13.09
CA LYS A 256 6.99 -16.06 -11.80
C LYS A 256 7.50 -15.14 -10.67
N PRO A 257 6.65 -14.81 -9.67
CA PRO A 257 7.12 -14.07 -8.50
C PRO A 257 8.28 -14.79 -7.82
N ASP A 258 9.32 -14.03 -7.52
CA ASP A 258 10.52 -14.42 -6.79
C ASP A 258 10.52 -13.78 -5.39
N ASP A 259 11.60 -13.97 -4.61
CA ASP A 259 11.71 -13.41 -3.26
C ASP A 259 11.68 -11.86 -3.22
N VAL A 260 12.01 -11.20 -4.34
CA VAL A 260 12.02 -9.73 -4.46
C VAL A 260 10.61 -9.19 -4.67
N SER A 261 9.80 -9.89 -5.47
CA SER A 261 8.46 -9.49 -5.89
C SER A 261 7.33 -10.12 -5.09
N ALA A 262 7.61 -11.20 -4.35
CA ALA A 262 6.64 -11.90 -3.52
C ALA A 262 6.06 -10.99 -2.42
N ALA A 263 4.85 -11.33 -1.97
CA ALA A 263 4.14 -10.62 -0.90
C ALA A 263 4.78 -10.76 0.49
N LYS A 264 5.78 -11.65 0.64
CA LYS A 264 6.42 -11.96 1.92
C LYS A 264 7.40 -10.89 2.39
N ALA A 265 8.18 -10.34 1.46
CA ALA A 265 9.02 -9.17 1.72
C ALA A 265 8.14 -7.93 1.73
N THR A 266 8.34 -7.06 2.73
CA THR A 266 7.68 -5.76 2.78
C THR A 266 8.30 -4.85 1.73
N LEU A 267 9.63 -4.73 1.74
CA LEU A 267 10.41 -3.88 0.86
C LEU A 267 11.74 -4.55 0.50
N THR A 268 12.13 -4.47 -0.78
CA THR A 268 13.45 -4.89 -1.26
C THR A 268 14.12 -3.71 -1.95
N VAL A 269 15.35 -3.38 -1.55
CA VAL A 269 16.10 -2.20 -2.01
C VAL A 269 17.53 -2.58 -2.35
N PRO A 270 18.11 -2.08 -3.46
CA PRO A 270 19.55 -2.15 -3.69
C PRO A 270 20.33 -1.51 -2.54
N ALA A 271 21.27 -2.26 -1.95
CA ALA A 271 22.02 -1.82 -0.77
C ALA A 271 22.83 -0.53 -1.02
N GLN A 272 23.28 -0.29 -2.27
CA GLN A 272 23.98 0.95 -2.62
C GLN A 272 23.11 2.21 -2.54
N LEU A 273 21.78 2.08 -2.49
CA LEU A 273 20.84 3.21 -2.35
C LEU A 273 20.53 3.54 -0.89
N LEU A 274 21.13 2.81 0.05
CA LEU A 274 20.97 2.97 1.50
C LEU A 274 22.23 3.50 2.20
N ALA A 275 23.26 3.83 1.43
CA ALA A 275 24.57 4.27 1.90
C ALA A 275 24.65 5.80 2.00
#